data_AF-R6ZME8-F1
#
_entry.id   AF-R6ZME8-F1
#
_cell.length_a   1.000
_cell.length_b   1.000
_cell.length_c   1.000
_cell.angle_alpha   90.00
_cell.angle_beta   90.00
_cell.angle_gamma   90.00
#
_symmetry.space_group_name_H-M   'P 1'
#
loop_
_entity.id
_entity.type
_entity.pdbx_description
1 polymer ?
#
loop_
_entity_poly.entity_id
_entity_poly.type
_entity_poly.pdbx_seq_one_letter_code
_entity_poly.pdbx_strand_id
1 'polypeptide(L)'
;MGVTANAIGVGGIPGILSIQPPYMASFAVCMAIAAAAPFLLTVAAGKRTMGKPQAEQKEESAEVSGEENAPAKAESSRPDPEETEEKKGIFTAFLSGKAISLEEVGDGVFSSGMMGEGMAILPDSDILCSPVDVEIAVLMQDSRHACGLRLSNGMELVLHIGIDTVSMNGDGFEYLVKEGQKVGAGTPLIKFDRAKIKAAGHPDVTICVIPNKGSAAEIQFHTGMDVKANETVVAEFR
;
A
#
# COMPACT_ATOMS: atom_id res chain seq x y z
N MET A 1 -35.00 -14.98 3.67
CA MET A 1 -34.59 -16.03 4.63
C MET A 1 -33.54 -15.42 5.55
N GLY A 2 -33.95 -14.97 6.74
CA GLY A 2 -33.08 -14.30 7.70
C GLY A 2 -32.38 -15.33 8.59
N VAL A 3 -31.09 -15.54 8.33
CA VAL A 3 -30.21 -16.35 9.17
C VAL A 3 -29.41 -15.39 10.05
N THR A 4 -29.53 -15.53 11.36
CA THR A 4 -28.77 -14.75 12.35
C THR A 4 -27.85 -15.66 13.14
N ALA A 5 -26.56 -15.29 13.25
CA ALA A 5 -25.60 -15.99 14.08
C ALA A 5 -25.71 -15.54 15.55
N ASN A 6 -25.57 -16.47 16.50
CA ASN A 6 -25.62 -16.16 17.94
C ASN A 6 -24.25 -15.74 18.52
N ALA A 7 -23.16 -15.87 17.76
CA ALA A 7 -21.83 -15.43 18.13
C ALA A 7 -20.99 -15.15 16.88
N ILE A 8 -20.22 -14.06 16.92
CA ILE A 8 -19.12 -13.81 15.98
C ILE A 8 -17.92 -14.56 16.56
N GLY A 9 -17.44 -15.59 15.86
CA GLY A 9 -16.16 -16.19 16.21
C GLY A 9 -15.09 -15.10 16.19
N VAL A 10 -14.38 -14.92 17.31
CA VAL A 10 -13.30 -13.95 17.41
C VAL A 10 -12.24 -14.37 16.39
N GLY A 11 -11.94 -13.49 15.42
CA GLY A 11 -10.96 -13.79 14.37
C GLY A 11 -9.61 -14.18 14.99
N GLY A 12 -9.18 -15.42 14.75
CA GLY A 12 -7.83 -15.89 15.12
C GLY A 12 -7.76 -17.17 15.97
N ILE A 13 -8.85 -17.65 16.56
CA ILE A 13 -8.85 -18.92 17.32
C ILE A 13 -9.64 -19.98 16.52
N PRO A 14 -9.07 -21.16 16.22
CA PRO A 14 -9.82 -22.25 15.61
C PRO A 14 -10.92 -22.74 16.57
N GLY A 15 -12.12 -22.16 16.45
CA GLY A 15 -13.31 -22.54 17.19
C GLY A 15 -14.24 -23.38 16.33
N ILE A 16 -14.90 -24.37 16.93
CA ILE A 16 -15.93 -25.17 16.26
C ILE A 16 -17.04 -24.21 15.83
N LEU A 17 -17.33 -24.15 14.52
CA LEU A 17 -18.46 -23.37 13.99
C LEU A 17 -19.76 -23.84 14.69
N SER A 18 -20.26 -23.03 15.62
CA SER A 18 -21.51 -23.31 16.33
C SER A 18 -22.70 -22.86 15.48
N ILE A 19 -23.03 -23.68 14.48
CA ILE A 19 -24.24 -23.51 13.66
C ILE A 19 -25.35 -24.29 14.35
N GLN A 20 -26.53 -23.67 14.53
CA GLN A 20 -27.64 -24.39 15.12
C GLN A 20 -28.03 -25.60 14.25
N PRO A 21 -28.34 -26.77 14.85
CA PRO A 21 -28.72 -27.99 14.13
C PRO A 21 -29.73 -27.80 12.97
N PRO A 22 -30.81 -26.99 13.10
CA PRO A 22 -31.77 -26.80 12.00
C PRO A 22 -31.21 -26.10 10.75
N TYR A 23 -30.12 -25.33 10.85
CA TYR A 23 -29.55 -24.58 9.72
C TYR A 23 -28.32 -25.23 9.09
N MET A 24 -27.90 -26.40 9.58
CA MET A 24 -26.76 -27.14 9.03
C MET A 24 -26.95 -27.54 7.57
N ALA A 25 -28.18 -27.89 7.15
CA ALA A 25 -28.46 -28.24 5.76
C ALA A 25 -28.30 -27.05 4.82
N SER A 26 -28.83 -25.88 5.17
CA SER A 26 -28.63 -24.65 4.40
C SER A 26 -27.17 -24.23 4.35
N PHE A 27 -26.43 -24.37 5.46
CA PHE A 27 -25.00 -24.10 5.50
C PHE A 27 -24.21 -25.02 4.56
N ALA A 28 -24.51 -26.33 4.57
CA ALA A 28 -23.87 -27.29 3.67
C ALA A 28 -24.12 -26.96 2.20
N VAL A 29 -25.34 -26.54 1.84
CA VAL A 29 -25.68 -26.08 0.48
C VAL A 29 -24.88 -24.83 0.12
N CYS A 30 -24.80 -23.84 1.02
CA CYS A 30 -24.00 -22.63 0.79
C CYS A 30 -22.51 -22.95 0.60
N MET A 31 -21.95 -23.87 1.39
CA MET A 31 -20.56 -24.31 1.25
C MET A 31 -20.31 -25.02 -0.08
N ALA A 32 -21.24 -25.87 -0.52
CA ALA A 32 -21.16 -26.53 -1.82
C ALA A 32 -21.19 -25.52 -2.97
N ILE A 33 -22.05 -24.49 -2.89
CA ILE A 33 -22.10 -23.41 -3.88
C ILE A 33 -20.82 -22.59 -3.87
N ALA A 34 -20.31 -22.24 -2.68
CA ALA A 34 -19.07 -21.48 -2.52
C ALA A 34 -17.84 -22.23 -3.06
N ALA A 35 -17.81 -23.55 -2.98
CA ALA A 35 -16.77 -24.36 -3.59
C ALA A 35 -16.95 -24.52 -5.12
N ALA A 36 -18.18 -24.73 -5.59
CA ALA A 36 -18.46 -25.00 -7.00
C ALA A 36 -18.42 -23.76 -7.89
N ALA A 37 -18.89 -22.60 -7.39
CA ALA A 37 -18.94 -21.36 -8.17
C ALA A 37 -17.57 -20.89 -8.68
N PRO A 38 -16.50 -20.78 -7.86
CA PRO A 38 -15.18 -20.39 -8.35
C PRO A 38 -14.58 -21.44 -9.28
N PHE A 39 -14.82 -22.74 -9.03
CA PHE A 39 -14.36 -23.81 -9.92
C PHE A 39 -15.00 -23.72 -11.31
N LEU A 40 -16.32 -23.53 -11.37
CA LEU A 40 -17.05 -23.36 -12.63
C LEU A 40 -16.66 -22.08 -13.37
N LEU A 41 -16.46 -20.97 -12.65
CA LEU A 41 -15.96 -19.72 -13.22
C LEU A 41 -14.54 -19.88 -13.77
N THR A 42 -13.67 -20.59 -13.06
CA THR A 42 -12.29 -20.88 -13.50
C THR A 42 -12.29 -21.73 -14.77
N VAL A 43 -13.13 -22.77 -14.86
CA VAL A 43 -13.27 -23.60 -16.06
C VAL A 43 -13.90 -22.83 -17.22
N ALA A 44 -14.89 -21.98 -16.96
CA ALA A 44 -15.53 -21.16 -17.99
C ALA A 44 -14.59 -20.08 -18.55
N ALA A 45 -13.82 -19.42 -17.69
CA ALA A 45 -12.77 -18.48 -18.08
C ALA A 45 -11.63 -19.23 -18.81
N GLY A 46 -11.22 -20.39 -18.30
CA GLY A 46 -10.20 -21.24 -18.91
C GLY A 46 -10.56 -21.76 -20.31
N LYS A 47 -11.84 -22.06 -20.57
CA LYS A 47 -12.33 -22.41 -21.92
C LYS A 47 -12.38 -21.23 -22.88
N ARG A 48 -12.42 -19.99 -22.38
CA ARG A 48 -12.37 -18.76 -23.20
C ARG A 48 -10.95 -18.28 -23.47
N THR A 49 -9.98 -18.71 -22.66
CA THR A 49 -8.57 -18.27 -22.73
C THR A 49 -7.61 -19.39 -23.18
N MET A 50 -8.04 -20.27 -24.09
CA MET A 50 -7.13 -21.19 -24.80
C MET A 50 -6.61 -20.54 -26.09
N GLY A 51 -5.68 -19.61 -25.89
CA GLY A 51 -4.81 -19.05 -26.91
C GLY A 51 -3.35 -19.11 -26.46
N LYS A 52 -2.76 -20.31 -26.56
CA LYS A 52 -1.35 -20.73 -26.36
C LYS A 52 -0.69 -20.57 -24.95
N PRO A 53 0.09 -21.58 -24.51
CA PRO A 53 0.70 -21.65 -23.18
C PRO A 53 2.18 -21.22 -23.12
N GLN A 54 2.60 -20.62 -22.01
CA GLN A 54 3.94 -20.65 -21.36
C GLN A 54 3.94 -19.56 -20.26
N ALA A 55 4.49 -19.70 -19.06
CA ALA A 55 5.07 -20.80 -18.28
C ALA A 55 4.98 -20.37 -16.79
N GLU A 56 4.92 -21.35 -15.89
CA GLU A 56 4.81 -21.25 -14.43
C GLU A 56 5.79 -20.30 -13.73
N GLN A 57 5.36 -19.67 -12.63
CA GLN A 57 5.59 -20.22 -11.29
C GLN A 57 4.75 -19.51 -10.22
N LYS A 58 3.93 -20.30 -9.54
CA LYS A 58 3.30 -20.02 -8.24
C LYS A 58 4.12 -20.76 -7.19
N GLU A 59 4.66 -20.04 -6.22
CA GLU A 59 5.05 -20.60 -4.92
C GLU A 59 3.78 -20.97 -4.14
N GLU A 60 3.75 -22.16 -3.55
CA GLU A 60 3.14 -22.35 -2.24
C GLU A 60 3.79 -23.54 -1.51
N SER A 61 4.24 -23.25 -0.30
CA SER A 61 4.57 -24.12 0.84
C SER A 61 3.43 -25.14 1.10
N ALA A 62 3.55 -26.28 1.80
CA ALA A 62 4.50 -26.78 2.79
C ALA A 62 4.29 -28.31 2.99
N GLU A 63 5.37 -29.03 3.36
CA GLU A 63 5.50 -30.04 4.44
C GLU A 63 4.59 -31.31 4.51
N VAL A 64 4.96 -32.51 5.02
CA VAL A 64 6.16 -33.16 5.62
C VAL A 64 5.91 -34.69 5.69
N SER A 65 7.00 -35.51 5.70
CA SER A 65 7.21 -36.81 6.40
C SER A 65 7.82 -37.88 5.47
N GLY A 66 8.92 -38.59 5.76
CA GLY A 66 9.77 -38.68 6.95
C GLY A 66 11.01 -39.56 6.65
N GLU A 67 12.00 -39.49 7.57
CA GLU A 67 13.05 -40.49 7.95
C GLU A 67 13.96 -41.11 6.85
N GLU A 68 15.26 -41.39 7.01
CA GLU A 68 16.24 -41.38 8.11
C GLU A 68 17.65 -41.61 7.48
N ASN A 69 18.69 -41.22 8.23
CA ASN A 69 20.11 -41.66 8.21
C ASN A 69 21.21 -40.78 7.57
N ALA A 70 21.96 -40.15 8.50
CA ALA A 70 23.34 -39.66 8.42
C ALA A 70 24.36 -40.84 8.49
N PRO A 71 25.71 -40.67 8.52
CA PRO A 71 26.55 -39.45 8.62
C PRO A 71 27.70 -39.44 7.57
N ALA A 72 28.69 -38.55 7.47
CA ALA A 72 29.38 -37.71 8.43
C ALA A 72 30.27 -36.65 7.73
N LYS A 73 30.61 -35.60 8.49
CA LYS A 73 31.92 -34.92 8.61
C LYS A 73 32.05 -33.49 8.06
N ALA A 74 31.72 -32.56 8.95
CA ALA A 74 32.52 -31.42 9.45
C ALA A 74 33.22 -30.47 8.46
N GLU A 75 32.82 -29.19 8.50
CA GLU A 75 33.60 -28.02 8.98
C GLU A 75 32.75 -26.74 8.83
N SER A 76 32.32 -26.13 9.94
CA SER A 76 32.88 -24.86 10.47
C SER A 76 32.65 -23.62 9.60
N SER A 77 31.51 -22.96 9.80
CA SER A 77 31.42 -21.49 9.87
C SER A 77 30.05 -21.11 10.41
N ARG A 78 30.02 -20.55 11.62
CA ARG A 78 28.86 -19.80 12.10
C ARG A 78 28.85 -18.47 11.35
N PRO A 79 27.76 -18.04 10.70
CA PRO A 79 27.57 -16.63 10.50
C PRO A 79 27.15 -16.03 11.84
N ASP A 80 27.90 -15.03 12.30
CA ASP A 80 27.46 -14.12 13.37
C ASP A 80 26.10 -13.51 13.01
N PRO A 81 25.25 -13.16 14.00
CA PRO A 81 24.01 -12.47 13.72
C PRO A 81 24.34 -11.14 13.02
N GLU A 82 23.84 -10.96 11.79
CA GLU A 82 23.83 -9.66 11.12
C GLU A 82 23.16 -8.64 12.05
N GLU A 83 23.97 -7.79 12.66
CA GLU A 83 23.50 -6.50 13.18
C GLU A 83 22.81 -5.80 12.01
N THR A 84 21.50 -5.67 12.11
CA THR A 84 20.69 -4.88 11.19
C THR A 84 21.13 -3.43 11.40
N GLU A 85 22.06 -2.93 10.57
CA GLU A 85 22.40 -1.51 10.59
C GLU A 85 21.12 -0.70 10.33
N GLU A 86 20.62 -0.02 11.36
CA GLU A 86 19.52 0.94 11.29
C GLU A 86 19.89 2.04 10.29
N LYS A 87 19.43 1.91 9.04
CA LYS A 87 19.67 2.90 7.99
C LYS A 87 18.79 4.12 8.23
N LYS A 88 19.39 5.12 8.88
CA LYS A 88 18.80 6.44 9.02
C LYS A 88 18.57 7.10 7.66
N GLY A 89 17.41 7.71 7.48
CA GLY A 89 17.09 8.50 6.30
C GLY A 89 16.17 9.67 6.60
N ILE A 90 16.09 10.60 5.65
CA ILE A 90 15.30 11.83 5.77
C ILE A 90 14.34 11.94 4.59
N PHE A 91 13.18 12.56 4.83
CA PHE A 91 12.24 12.99 3.81
C PHE A 91 12.26 14.50 3.71
N THR A 92 12.50 14.99 2.49
CA THR A 92 12.32 16.40 2.16
C THR A 92 10.86 16.68 1.82
N ALA A 93 10.44 17.93 1.96
CA ALA A 93 9.10 18.36 1.61
C ALA A 93 8.80 18.03 0.13
N PHE A 94 7.70 17.29 -0.07
CA PHE A 94 7.22 16.92 -1.40
C PHE A 94 6.52 18.07 -2.12
N LEU A 95 6.13 19.12 -1.38
CA LEU A 95 5.51 20.35 -1.87
C LEU A 95 5.96 21.54 -1.03
N SER A 96 5.83 22.75 -1.57
CA SER A 96 5.90 23.97 -0.76
C SER A 96 4.50 24.28 -0.21
N GLY A 97 4.44 24.88 1.00
CA GLY A 97 3.19 25.23 1.66
C GLY A 97 3.25 24.98 3.17
N LYS A 98 2.13 24.56 3.78
CA LYS A 98 2.05 24.29 5.22
C LYS A 98 1.95 22.79 5.51
N ALA A 99 2.90 22.24 6.25
CA ALA A 99 2.84 20.87 6.74
C ALA A 99 1.85 20.74 7.90
N ILE A 100 1.00 19.73 7.83
CA ILE A 100 -0.06 19.41 8.80
C ILE A 100 -0.06 17.91 9.10
N SER A 101 -0.61 17.52 10.25
CA SER A 101 -0.80 16.10 10.58
C SER A 101 -1.91 15.48 9.72
N LEU A 102 -1.96 14.15 9.65
CA LEU A 102 -3.08 13.46 8.99
C LEU A 102 -4.42 13.76 9.67
N GLU A 103 -4.42 13.92 11.00
CA GLU A 103 -5.62 14.27 11.78
C GLU A 103 -6.22 15.61 11.33
N GLU A 104 -5.36 16.59 11.03
CA GLU A 104 -5.76 17.93 10.56
C GLU A 104 -6.33 17.94 9.14
N VAL A 105 -6.15 16.88 8.35
CA VAL A 105 -6.72 16.79 6.98
C VAL A 105 -8.24 16.76 7.02
N GLY A 106 -8.82 16.14 8.07
CA GLY A 106 -10.26 16.10 8.28
C GLY A 106 -11.04 15.22 7.29
N ASP A 107 -10.37 14.31 6.58
CA ASP A 107 -11.04 13.26 5.80
C ASP A 107 -11.12 11.96 6.61
N GLY A 108 -12.23 11.24 6.56
CA GLY A 108 -12.43 10.06 7.43
C GLY A 108 -11.46 8.89 7.19
N VAL A 109 -10.73 8.85 6.08
CA VAL A 109 -9.91 7.71 5.66
C VAL A 109 -8.45 7.92 6.09
N PHE A 110 -7.82 8.99 5.63
CA PHE A 110 -6.44 9.33 5.95
C PHE A 110 -6.31 9.88 7.38
N SER A 111 -7.26 10.66 7.88
CA SER A 111 -7.18 11.17 9.27
C SER A 111 -7.28 10.06 10.32
N SER A 112 -7.84 8.90 9.95
CA SER A 112 -7.91 7.73 10.82
C SER A 112 -6.57 6.98 10.97
N GLY A 113 -5.60 7.24 10.08
CA GLY A 113 -4.35 6.47 10.00
C GLY A 113 -4.50 5.03 9.49
N MET A 114 -5.69 4.61 9.05
CA MET A 114 -5.95 3.24 8.61
C MET A 114 -5.11 2.83 7.39
N MET A 115 -4.71 3.79 6.55
CA MET A 115 -3.84 3.55 5.39
C MET A 115 -2.34 3.60 5.70
N GLY A 116 -1.96 3.84 6.96
CA GLY A 116 -0.59 3.98 7.40
C GLY A 116 -0.31 5.32 8.08
N GLU A 117 0.89 5.43 8.64
CA GLU A 117 1.41 6.68 9.20
C GLU A 117 1.78 7.65 8.08
N GLY A 118 1.77 8.95 8.37
CA GLY A 118 2.03 9.94 7.33
C GLY A 118 1.85 11.36 7.79
N MET A 119 1.83 12.25 6.80
CA MET A 119 1.58 13.68 6.96
C MET A 119 0.92 14.24 5.72
N ALA A 120 0.45 15.48 5.80
CA ALA A 120 -0.06 16.18 4.63
C ALA A 120 0.55 17.59 4.51
N ILE A 121 0.50 18.14 3.31
CA ILE A 121 0.89 19.51 3.01
C ILE A 121 -0.31 20.20 2.36
N LEU A 122 -0.68 21.37 2.89
CA LEU A 122 -1.55 22.34 2.21
C LEU A 122 -0.68 23.10 1.20
N PRO A 123 -0.78 22.81 -0.10
CA PRO A 123 0.18 23.32 -1.07
C PRO A 123 0.05 24.83 -1.27
N ASP A 124 1.17 25.47 -1.58
CA ASP A 124 1.22 26.75 -2.29
C ASP A 124 1.79 26.59 -3.72
N SER A 125 2.45 25.47 -4.01
CA SER A 125 3.03 25.09 -5.30
C SER A 125 2.21 24.05 -6.07
N ASP A 126 2.43 23.99 -7.39
CA ASP A 126 1.67 23.15 -8.34
C ASP A 126 2.45 21.91 -8.83
N ILE A 127 3.63 21.63 -8.24
CA ILE A 127 4.51 20.53 -8.65
C ILE A 127 4.84 19.68 -7.43
N LEU A 128 4.33 18.45 -7.43
CA LEU A 128 4.66 17.42 -6.46
C LEU A 128 6.03 16.82 -6.81
N CYS A 129 6.94 16.82 -5.84
CA CYS A 129 8.29 16.28 -5.97
C CYS A 129 8.49 15.04 -5.09
N SER A 130 9.48 14.22 -5.43
CA SER A 130 9.85 13.06 -4.61
C SER A 130 10.46 13.52 -3.28
N PRO A 131 10.00 13.03 -2.12
CA PRO A 131 10.57 13.40 -0.83
C PRO A 131 11.95 12.75 -0.59
N VAL A 132 12.25 11.65 -1.28
CA VAL A 132 13.43 10.79 -1.09
C VAL A 132 13.77 10.06 -2.39
N ASP A 133 14.90 9.34 -2.39
CA ASP A 133 15.30 8.48 -3.50
C ASP A 133 14.43 7.22 -3.54
N VAL A 134 13.72 7.00 -4.66
CA VAL A 134 12.70 5.97 -4.80
C VAL A 134 12.64 5.39 -6.21
N GLU A 135 11.99 4.23 -6.33
CA GLU A 135 11.45 3.71 -7.57
C GLU A 135 9.94 4.02 -7.64
N ILE A 136 9.45 4.46 -8.80
CA ILE A 136 8.01 4.63 -9.05
C ILE A 136 7.36 3.25 -9.17
N ALA A 137 6.64 2.82 -8.13
CA ALA A 137 6.06 1.48 -8.07
C ALA A 137 4.73 1.38 -8.83
N VAL A 138 3.87 2.39 -8.73
CA VAL A 138 2.56 2.39 -9.38
C VAL A 138 2.11 3.82 -9.69
N LEU A 139 1.50 4.03 -10.86
CA LEU A 139 0.86 5.28 -11.24
C LEU A 139 -0.62 5.02 -11.54
N MET A 140 -1.51 5.83 -10.97
CA MET A 140 -2.94 5.75 -11.28
C MET A 140 -3.19 6.34 -12.69
N GLN A 141 -3.20 5.52 -13.74
CA GLN A 141 -3.17 5.98 -15.14
C GLN A 141 -4.39 6.82 -15.56
N ASP A 142 -5.58 6.46 -15.07
CA ASP A 142 -6.83 7.12 -15.44
C ASP A 142 -7.00 8.48 -14.73
N SER A 143 -6.77 8.51 -13.42
CA SER A 143 -7.04 9.69 -12.59
C SER A 143 -5.83 10.57 -12.33
N ARG A 144 -4.61 10.02 -12.46
CA ARG A 144 -3.31 10.72 -12.42
C ARG A 144 -2.97 11.55 -11.17
N HIS A 145 -3.77 11.43 -10.12
CA HIS A 145 -3.66 12.23 -8.90
C HIS A 145 -2.77 11.61 -7.81
N ALA A 146 -2.32 10.36 -7.98
CA ALA A 146 -1.58 9.64 -6.94
C ALA A 146 -0.47 8.74 -7.50
N CYS A 147 0.68 8.69 -6.82
CA CYS A 147 1.78 7.81 -7.17
C CYS A 147 2.24 6.99 -5.95
N GLY A 148 2.43 5.69 -6.17
CA GLY A 148 3.08 4.81 -5.22
C GLY A 148 4.58 4.75 -5.48
N LEU A 149 5.37 4.86 -4.43
CA LEU A 149 6.83 4.92 -4.43
C LEU A 149 7.38 3.80 -3.57
N ARG A 150 8.54 3.27 -3.93
CA ARG A 150 9.24 2.23 -3.16
C ARG A 150 10.70 2.59 -2.95
N LEU A 151 11.15 2.50 -1.70
CA LEU A 151 12.55 2.70 -1.34
C LEU A 151 13.35 1.40 -1.45
N SER A 152 14.66 1.53 -1.48
CA SER A 152 15.59 0.39 -1.49
C SER A 152 15.54 -0.47 -0.23
N ASN A 153 15.05 0.07 0.90
CA ASN A 153 14.84 -0.66 2.17
C ASN A 153 13.47 -1.35 2.25
N GLY A 154 12.70 -1.36 1.15
CA GLY A 154 11.37 -1.98 1.08
C GLY A 154 10.24 -1.12 1.64
N MET A 155 10.51 0.11 2.09
CA MET A 155 9.45 1.04 2.50
C MET A 155 8.63 1.48 1.29
N GLU A 156 7.32 1.53 1.45
CA GLU A 156 6.36 1.98 0.44
C GLU A 156 5.73 3.29 0.88
N LEU A 157 5.63 4.24 -0.05
CA LEU A 157 4.95 5.52 0.17
C LEU A 157 3.86 5.70 -0.88
N VAL A 158 2.79 6.37 -0.52
CA VAL A 158 1.78 6.83 -1.45
C VAL A 158 1.65 8.35 -1.30
N LEU A 159 1.89 9.06 -2.40
CA LEU A 159 1.58 10.48 -2.50
C LEU A 159 0.24 10.63 -3.21
N HIS A 160 -0.70 11.31 -2.57
CA HIS A 160 -2.07 11.48 -3.06
C HIS A 160 -2.46 12.96 -3.06
N ILE A 161 -2.78 13.52 -4.24
CA ILE A 161 -3.10 14.95 -4.39
C ILE A 161 -4.60 15.18 -4.27
N GLY A 162 -4.99 15.96 -3.26
CA GLY A 162 -6.36 16.34 -2.97
C GLY A 162 -7.21 15.23 -2.35
N ILE A 163 -8.46 15.54 -2.04
CA ILE A 163 -9.45 14.56 -1.53
C ILE A 163 -10.54 14.35 -2.58
N ASP A 164 -10.89 13.10 -2.86
CA ASP A 164 -11.87 12.69 -3.89
C ASP A 164 -11.55 13.12 -5.33
N THR A 165 -10.30 13.51 -5.59
CA THR A 165 -9.80 13.96 -6.90
C THR A 165 -9.73 12.84 -7.95
N VAL A 166 -9.88 11.58 -7.54
CA VAL A 166 -10.08 10.46 -8.47
C VAL A 166 -11.25 10.71 -9.43
N SER A 167 -12.30 11.40 -8.97
CA SER A 167 -13.49 11.74 -9.75
C SER A 167 -13.23 12.75 -10.87
N MET A 168 -12.09 13.44 -10.86
CA MET A 168 -11.67 14.37 -11.91
C MET A 168 -11.14 13.67 -13.16
N ASN A 169 -10.98 12.32 -13.14
CA ASN A 169 -10.57 11.51 -14.30
C ASN A 169 -9.33 12.05 -15.04
N GLY A 170 -8.34 12.54 -14.28
CA GLY A 170 -7.09 13.07 -14.82
C GLY A 170 -7.12 14.53 -15.27
N ASP A 171 -8.27 15.21 -15.21
CA ASP A 171 -8.31 16.64 -15.52
C ASP A 171 -7.56 17.44 -14.45
N GLY A 172 -6.55 18.19 -14.88
CA GLY A 172 -5.70 18.97 -13.99
C GLY A 172 -4.53 18.20 -13.39
N PHE A 173 -4.20 16.99 -13.89
CA PHE A 173 -3.05 16.21 -13.44
C PHE A 173 -2.18 15.71 -14.61
N GLU A 174 -0.86 15.86 -14.47
CA GLU A 174 0.13 15.45 -15.46
C GLU A 174 1.31 14.75 -14.78
N TYR A 175 1.52 13.46 -15.11
CA TYR A 175 2.72 12.74 -14.68
C TYR A 175 3.95 13.21 -15.45
N LEU A 176 5.02 13.47 -14.72
CA LEU A 176 6.34 13.84 -15.24
C LEU A 176 7.32 12.65 -15.23
N VAL A 177 6.86 11.51 -14.72
CA VAL A 177 7.63 10.26 -14.54
C VAL A 177 6.86 9.06 -15.08
N LYS A 178 7.53 7.90 -15.12
CA LYS A 178 6.94 6.62 -15.57
C LYS A 178 7.10 5.55 -14.50
N GLU A 179 6.23 4.54 -14.53
CA GLU A 179 6.38 3.35 -13.69
C GLU A 179 7.73 2.65 -13.92
N GLY A 180 8.33 2.14 -12.85
CA GLY A 180 9.66 1.54 -12.82
C GLY A 180 10.82 2.53 -12.90
N GLN A 181 10.56 3.83 -13.05
CA GLN A 181 11.62 4.85 -13.06
C GLN A 181 12.21 5.01 -11.66
N LYS A 182 13.53 5.09 -11.57
CA LYS A 182 14.24 5.51 -10.34
C LYS A 182 14.45 7.01 -10.36
N VAL A 183 14.09 7.67 -9.26
CA VAL A 183 14.16 9.13 -9.11
C VAL A 183 14.77 9.49 -7.76
N GLY A 184 15.46 10.62 -7.72
CA GLY A 184 16.04 11.14 -6.49
C GLY A 184 15.11 12.11 -5.76
N ALA A 185 15.45 12.44 -4.51
CA ALA A 185 14.80 13.53 -3.76
C ALA A 185 14.74 14.82 -4.61
N GLY A 186 13.60 15.51 -4.55
CA GLY A 186 13.34 16.73 -5.31
C GLY A 186 12.95 16.54 -6.78
N THR A 187 13.00 15.31 -7.32
CA THR A 187 12.58 15.06 -8.71
C THR A 187 11.08 15.35 -8.87
N PRO A 188 10.65 16.16 -9.85
CA PRO A 188 9.24 16.39 -10.14
C PRO A 188 8.53 15.09 -10.55
N LEU A 189 7.39 14.81 -9.91
CA LEU A 189 6.59 13.58 -10.11
C LEU A 189 5.28 13.88 -10.83
N ILE A 190 4.52 14.83 -10.30
CA ILE A 190 3.18 15.18 -10.80
C ILE A 190 3.06 16.70 -10.83
N LYS A 191 2.65 17.24 -11.97
CA LYS A 191 2.17 18.62 -12.06
C LYS A 191 0.65 18.61 -11.94
N PHE A 192 0.10 19.50 -11.13
CA PHE A 192 -1.34 19.57 -10.92
C PHE A 192 -1.86 21.01 -10.94
N ASP A 193 -3.14 21.17 -11.26
CA ASP A 193 -3.81 22.47 -11.33
C ASP A 193 -4.74 22.65 -10.13
N ARG A 194 -4.27 23.43 -9.15
CA ARG A 194 -5.02 23.72 -7.93
C ARG A 194 -6.30 24.49 -8.17
N ALA A 195 -6.36 25.32 -9.21
CA ALA A 195 -7.57 26.07 -9.54
C ALA A 195 -8.65 25.12 -10.07
N LYS A 196 -8.28 24.12 -10.89
CA LYS A 196 -9.20 23.07 -11.34
C LYS A 196 -9.70 22.19 -10.20
N ILE A 197 -8.82 21.78 -9.28
CA ILE A 197 -9.21 20.98 -8.10
C ILE A 197 -10.26 21.73 -7.27
N LYS A 198 -10.01 23.02 -7.00
CA LYS A 198 -10.96 23.88 -6.28
C LYS A 198 -12.26 24.11 -7.06
N ALA A 199 -12.19 24.29 -8.37
CA ALA A 199 -13.37 24.46 -9.23
C ALA A 199 -14.25 23.21 -9.28
N ALA A 200 -13.65 22.02 -9.15
CA ALA A 200 -14.35 20.74 -9.02
C ALA A 200 -14.95 20.51 -7.61
N GLY A 201 -14.66 21.40 -6.64
CA GLY A 201 -15.19 21.32 -5.28
C GLY A 201 -14.38 20.43 -4.34
N HIS A 202 -13.14 20.09 -4.70
CA HIS A 202 -12.27 19.22 -3.91
C HIS A 202 -11.21 20.02 -3.13
N PRO A 203 -10.84 19.60 -1.90
CA PRO A 203 -9.64 20.06 -1.22
C PRO A 203 -8.38 19.70 -2.02
N ASP A 204 -7.40 20.61 -2.06
CA ASP A 204 -6.09 20.41 -2.71
C ASP A 204 -4.98 19.95 -1.74
N VAL A 205 -5.34 19.61 -0.50
CA VAL A 205 -4.42 19.01 0.48
C VAL A 205 -3.76 17.76 -0.11
N THR A 206 -2.44 17.72 -0.08
CA THR A 206 -1.68 16.58 -0.62
C THR A 206 -1.11 15.75 0.51
N ILE A 207 -1.35 14.45 0.45
CA ILE A 207 -1.09 13.52 1.52
C ILE A 207 0.10 12.64 1.13
N CYS A 208 0.98 12.39 2.10
CA CYS A 208 2.00 11.36 2.04
C CYS A 208 1.71 10.33 3.14
N VAL A 209 1.36 9.11 2.75
CA VAL A 209 1.21 7.97 3.67
C VAL A 209 2.25 6.90 3.42
N ILE A 210 2.54 6.11 4.46
CA ILE A 210 3.50 5.02 4.47
C ILE A 210 2.75 3.73 4.81
N PRO A 211 2.20 3.02 3.80
CA PRO A 211 1.45 1.78 4.03
C PRO A 211 2.32 0.65 4.58
N ASN A 212 3.62 0.66 4.25
CA ASN A 212 4.59 -0.33 4.70
C ASN A 212 5.92 0.36 5.03
N LYS A 213 6.42 0.16 6.25
CA LYS A 213 7.68 0.76 6.73
C LYS A 213 8.94 0.04 6.24
N GLY A 214 8.80 -1.11 5.59
CA GLY A 214 9.93 -1.95 5.18
C GLY A 214 10.77 -2.35 6.38
N SER A 215 12.09 -2.12 6.31
CA SER A 215 13.00 -2.39 7.43
C SER A 215 13.15 -1.22 8.42
N ALA A 216 12.41 -0.12 8.27
CA ALA A 216 12.49 1.00 9.21
C ALA A 216 11.74 0.71 10.51
N ALA A 217 12.38 0.99 11.64
CA ALA A 217 11.84 0.81 12.98
C ALA A 217 10.90 1.94 13.39
N GLU A 218 11.26 3.19 13.10
CA GLU A 218 10.51 4.37 13.53
C GLU A 218 10.57 5.47 12.46
N ILE A 219 9.48 6.24 12.36
CA ILE A 219 9.36 7.39 11.46
C ILE A 219 8.80 8.55 12.27
N GLN A 220 9.52 9.68 12.28
CA GLN A 220 9.14 10.90 12.99
C GLN A 220 8.80 11.98 11.99
N PHE A 221 7.59 12.53 12.08
CA PHE A 221 7.08 13.57 11.17
C PHE A 221 7.13 14.95 11.82
N HIS A 222 7.52 15.96 11.05
CA HIS A 222 7.58 17.35 11.47
C HIS A 222 6.43 18.13 10.83
N THR A 223 5.43 18.49 11.63
CA THR A 223 4.20 19.18 11.19
C THR A 223 4.00 20.50 11.91
N GLY A 224 3.02 21.31 11.48
CA GLY A 224 2.72 22.60 12.10
C GLY A 224 3.63 23.75 11.65
N MET A 225 4.36 23.57 10.56
CA MET A 225 5.34 24.54 10.03
C MET A 225 5.16 24.78 8.53
N ASP A 226 5.63 25.94 8.07
CA ASP A 226 5.77 26.20 6.64
C ASP A 226 6.99 25.44 6.09
N VAL A 227 6.84 24.87 4.92
CA VAL A 227 7.82 23.98 4.29
C VAL A 227 8.03 24.40 2.84
N LYS A 228 9.26 24.20 2.37
CA LYS A 228 9.66 24.45 0.98
C LYS A 228 10.11 23.15 0.34
N ALA A 229 9.57 22.87 -0.85
CA ALA A 229 9.84 21.66 -1.61
C ALA A 229 11.35 21.44 -1.79
N ASN A 230 11.81 20.20 -1.60
CA ASN A 230 13.21 19.78 -1.74
C ASN A 230 14.22 20.46 -0.78
N GLU A 231 13.78 21.34 0.13
CA GLU A 231 14.67 22.05 1.06
C GLU A 231 14.38 21.69 2.50
N THR A 232 13.11 21.70 2.89
CA THR A 232 12.73 21.47 4.30
C THR A 232 12.64 19.98 4.60
N VAL A 233 13.25 19.55 5.70
CA VAL A 233 13.11 18.16 6.21
C VAL A 233 11.79 18.04 6.93
N VAL A 234 10.93 17.13 6.46
CA VAL A 234 9.57 16.93 6.97
C VAL A 234 9.40 15.60 7.71
N ALA A 235 10.32 14.65 7.53
CA ALA A 235 10.35 13.46 8.36
C ALA A 235 11.75 12.84 8.41
N GLU A 236 11.98 12.04 9.44
CA GLU A 236 13.20 11.24 9.63
C GLU A 236 12.80 9.80 9.97
N PHE A 237 13.54 8.82 9.48
CA PHE A 237 13.34 7.41 9.82
C PHE A 237 14.65 6.72 10.19
N ARG A 238 14.56 5.64 10.95
CA ARG A 238 15.68 4.79 11.38
C ARG A 238 15.36 3.32 11.23
#